data_AF-A0AAW2XC79-F1
#
_entry.id   AF-A0AAW2XC79-F1
#
_cell.length_a   1.000
_cell.length_b   1.000
_cell.length_c   1.000
_cell.angle_alpha   90.00
_cell.angle_beta   90.00
_cell.angle_gamma   90.00
#
_symmetry.space_group_name_H-M   'P 1'
#
loop_
_entity.id
_entity.type
_entity.pdbx_description
1 polymer ?
#
loop_
_entity_poly.entity_id
_entity_poly.type
_entity_poly.pdbx_seq_one_letter_code
_entity_poly.pdbx_strand_id
1 'polypeptide(L)'
;MYLTGDAKLWWRTKYSEIQANQVRLDTWALLREAIRVQFFPENVEYNARRALSKLEHTGSMQDYVKAFSALMLDIHDMSEKDKLFTFMEGLKPWARIELQCQRVTDLGSAMTAVERLTDFASETRRDRQMTPSPVQNKAGGAKSFRSKSNRVGETESPTLSLVRRAVQAGASPRRTDR
;
A
#
# COMPACT_ATOMS: atom_id res chain seq x y z
N MET A 1 3.93 32.72 31.48
CA MET A 1 2.85 32.37 30.52
C MET A 1 3.12 30.96 30.05
N TYR A 2 2.17 30.03 30.18
CA TYR A 2 2.40 28.58 30.04
C TYR A 2 2.30 28.04 28.60
N LEU A 3 1.85 28.85 27.63
CA LEU A 3 1.75 28.47 26.22
C LEU A 3 3.02 28.87 25.45
N THR A 4 3.53 27.96 24.64
CA THR A 4 4.75 28.13 23.83
C THR A 4 4.52 27.77 22.37
N GLY A 5 5.39 28.21 21.47
CA GLY A 5 5.30 27.92 20.03
C GLY A 5 3.97 28.38 19.42
N ASP A 6 3.40 27.55 18.56
CA ASP A 6 2.18 27.83 17.80
C ASP A 6 0.95 28.04 18.71
N ALA A 7 0.93 27.40 19.89
CA ALA A 7 -0.12 27.60 20.89
C ALA A 7 -0.16 29.03 21.45
N LYS A 8 1.01 29.69 21.56
CA LYS A 8 1.09 31.08 21.98
C LYS A 8 0.58 32.03 20.89
N LEU A 9 0.87 31.73 19.63
CA LEU A 9 0.39 32.53 18.49
C LEU A 9 -1.13 32.43 18.36
N TRP A 10 -1.67 31.20 18.42
CA TRP A 10 -3.11 30.96 18.45
C TRP A 10 -3.80 31.70 19.59
N TRP A 11 -3.26 31.67 20.81
CA TRP A 11 -3.84 32.36 21.95
C TRP A 11 -3.88 33.88 21.76
N ARG A 12 -2.88 34.49 21.10
CA ARG A 12 -2.90 35.92 20.78
C ARG A 12 -4.05 36.28 19.86
N THR A 13 -4.27 35.47 18.81
CA THR A 13 -5.39 35.65 17.89
C THR A 13 -6.73 35.47 18.60
N LYS A 14 -6.89 34.39 19.38
CA LYS A 14 -8.11 34.11 20.16
C LYS A 14 -8.39 35.17 21.20
N TYR A 15 -7.38 35.70 21.87
CA TYR A 15 -7.54 36.77 22.84
C TYR A 15 -8.04 38.06 22.18
N SER A 16 -7.54 38.40 20.99
CA SER A 16 -8.06 39.53 20.22
C SER A 16 -9.54 39.34 19.81
N GLU A 17 -9.95 38.11 19.47
CA GLU A 17 -11.36 37.78 19.16
C GLU A 17 -12.26 37.92 20.39
N ILE A 18 -11.77 37.54 21.59
CA ILE A 18 -12.48 37.74 22.86
C ILE A 18 -12.64 39.24 23.15
N GLN A 19 -11.57 40.03 22.96
CA GLN A 19 -11.61 41.49 23.16
C GLN A 19 -12.56 42.18 22.17
N ALA A 20 -12.68 41.65 20.96
CA ALA A 20 -13.64 42.11 19.96
C ALA A 20 -15.08 41.60 20.20
N ASN A 21 -15.35 40.92 21.33
CA ASN A 21 -16.64 40.28 21.65
C ASN A 21 -17.13 39.28 20.60
N GLN A 22 -16.23 38.74 19.77
CA GLN A 22 -16.59 37.78 18.72
C GLN A 22 -16.69 36.35 19.25
N VAL A 23 -15.93 36.02 20.28
CA VAL A 23 -15.91 34.69 20.90
C VAL A 23 -16.00 34.81 22.41
N ARG A 24 -16.92 34.07 23.04
CA ARG A 24 -16.98 33.92 24.50
C ARG A 24 -16.21 32.68 24.95
N LEU A 25 -15.07 32.89 25.59
CA LEU A 25 -14.24 31.84 26.22
C LEU A 25 -14.17 32.08 27.73
N ASP A 26 -15.34 32.22 28.33
CA ASP A 26 -15.51 32.78 29.67
C ASP A 26 -15.35 31.69 30.76
N THR A 27 -15.33 30.43 30.36
CA THR A 27 -15.23 29.26 31.25
C THR A 27 -14.00 28.43 30.92
N TRP A 28 -13.32 27.90 31.96
CA TRP A 28 -12.18 26.99 31.79
C TRP A 28 -12.49 25.78 30.90
N ALA A 29 -13.74 25.27 30.95
CA ALA A 29 -14.20 24.19 30.08
C ALA A 29 -14.14 24.57 28.59
N LEU A 30 -14.61 25.76 28.22
CA LEU A 30 -14.59 26.26 26.84
C LEU A 30 -13.16 26.47 26.34
N LEU A 31 -12.27 26.98 27.21
CA LEU A 31 -10.85 27.12 26.88
C LEU A 31 -10.20 25.75 26.64
N ARG A 32 -10.44 24.78 27.52
CA ARG A 32 -9.93 23.41 27.37
C ARG A 32 -10.46 22.75 26.10
N GLU A 33 -11.73 22.97 25.75
CA GLU A 33 -12.36 22.48 24.51
C GLU A 33 -11.71 23.13 23.28
N ALA A 34 -11.58 24.46 23.26
CA ALA A 34 -10.95 25.19 22.15
C ALA A 34 -9.48 24.79 21.94
N ILE A 35 -8.71 24.57 23.02
CA ILE A 35 -7.34 24.03 22.94
C ILE A 35 -7.35 22.62 22.36
N ARG A 36 -8.30 21.78 22.79
CA ARG A 36 -8.47 20.43 22.21
C ARG A 36 -8.77 20.54 20.71
N VAL A 37 -9.80 21.24 20.28
CA VAL A 37 -10.14 21.38 18.85
C VAL A 37 -8.97 21.91 18.02
N GLN A 38 -8.22 22.89 18.53
CA GLN A 38 -7.13 23.50 17.77
C GLN A 38 -5.88 22.63 17.65
N PHE A 39 -5.51 21.92 18.73
CA PHE A 39 -4.20 21.24 18.83
C PHE A 39 -4.29 19.73 18.99
N PHE A 40 -5.45 19.22 19.38
CA PHE A 40 -5.78 17.80 19.43
C PHE A 40 -6.86 17.53 18.40
N PRO A 41 -6.47 17.22 17.15
CA PRO A 41 -7.48 16.93 16.17
C PRO A 41 -8.23 15.69 16.65
N GLU A 42 -9.52 15.85 16.92
CA GLU A 42 -10.52 14.79 16.85
C GLU A 42 -10.44 14.02 15.50
N ASN A 43 -9.67 14.57 14.55
CA ASN A 43 -9.23 14.00 13.30
C ASN A 43 -7.91 13.19 13.32
N VAL A 44 -7.21 12.87 14.43
CA VAL A 44 -6.03 11.96 14.32
C VAL A 44 -6.48 10.63 13.71
N GLU A 45 -7.55 10.07 14.24
CA GLU A 45 -8.16 8.85 13.73
C GLU A 45 -8.70 9.03 12.29
N TYR A 46 -9.38 10.14 12.00
CA TYR A 46 -9.84 10.46 10.64
C TYR A 46 -8.69 10.58 9.64
N ASN A 47 -7.61 11.24 10.02
CA ASN A 47 -6.41 11.40 9.20
C ASN A 47 -5.75 10.04 8.99
N ALA A 48 -5.69 9.21 10.03
CA ALA A 48 -5.19 7.85 9.93
C ALA A 48 -6.05 7.01 8.99
N ARG A 49 -7.39 7.05 9.10
CA ARG A 49 -8.33 6.38 8.19
C ARG A 49 -8.21 6.88 6.75
N ARG A 50 -8.04 8.19 6.57
CA ARG A 50 -7.84 8.81 5.26
C ARG A 50 -6.49 8.45 4.64
N ALA A 51 -5.45 8.33 5.46
CA ALA A 51 -4.14 7.86 5.00
C ALA A 51 -4.19 6.36 4.68
N LEU A 52 -4.92 5.58 5.47
CA LEU A 52 -5.12 4.14 5.29
C LEU A 52 -5.87 3.82 4.00
N SER A 53 -6.91 4.58 3.66
CA SER A 53 -7.65 4.40 2.39
C SER A 53 -6.84 4.75 1.14
N LYS A 54 -5.73 5.47 1.31
CA LYS A 54 -4.77 5.81 0.26
C LYS A 54 -3.47 5.02 0.37
N LEU A 55 -3.36 4.12 1.34
CA LEU A 55 -2.13 3.39 1.59
C LEU A 55 -1.98 2.30 0.53
N GLU A 56 -1.02 2.50 -0.37
CA GLU A 56 -0.70 1.55 -1.43
C GLU A 56 0.74 1.05 -1.28
N HIS A 57 0.92 -0.26 -1.50
CA HIS A 57 2.24 -0.86 -1.58
C HIS A 57 2.96 -0.37 -2.85
N THR A 58 3.71 0.72 -2.72
CA THR A 58 4.48 1.32 -3.82
C THR A 58 5.94 0.87 -3.81
N GLY A 59 6.58 0.91 -2.63
CA GLY A 59 7.99 0.57 -2.41
C GLY A 59 8.23 -0.89 -2.00
N SER A 60 8.92 -1.10 -0.88
CA SER A 60 9.15 -2.43 -0.29
C SER A 60 7.98 -2.87 0.59
N MET A 61 7.78 -4.19 0.69
CA MET A 61 6.83 -4.81 1.61
C MET A 61 7.02 -4.37 3.07
N GLN A 62 8.27 -4.22 3.52
CA GLN A 62 8.57 -3.83 4.90
C GLN A 62 8.08 -2.41 5.21
N ASP A 63 8.27 -1.47 4.28
CA ASP A 63 7.81 -0.10 4.43
C ASP A 63 6.27 -0.03 4.47
N TYR A 64 5.61 -0.86 3.66
CA TYR A 64 4.15 -0.96 3.66
C TYR A 64 3.62 -1.48 5.00
N VAL A 65 4.17 -2.60 5.51
CA VAL A 65 3.76 -3.16 6.81
C VAL A 65 4.01 -2.16 7.94
N LYS A 66 5.15 -1.46 7.91
CA LYS A 66 5.48 -0.43 8.90
C LYS A 66 4.50 0.74 8.85
N ALA A 67 4.20 1.27 7.66
CA ALA A 67 3.25 2.36 7.48
C ALA A 67 1.83 1.97 7.90
N PHE A 68 1.38 0.77 7.51
CA PHE A 68 0.09 0.23 7.94
C PHE A 68 0.02 0.12 9.47
N SER A 69 1.06 -0.46 10.09
CA SER A 69 1.11 -0.65 11.55
C SER A 69 1.09 0.68 12.29
N ALA A 70 1.77 1.71 11.78
CA ALA A 70 1.73 3.05 12.36
C ALA A 70 0.31 3.65 12.36
N LEU A 71 -0.42 3.52 11.24
CA LEU A 71 -1.80 3.99 11.12
C LEU A 71 -2.77 3.22 12.02
N MET A 72 -2.51 1.94 12.28
CA MET A 72 -3.31 1.12 13.19
C MET A 72 -3.18 1.55 14.66
N LEU A 73 -2.11 2.24 15.05
CA LEU A 73 -1.97 2.77 16.42
C LEU A 73 -2.92 3.94 16.68
N ASP A 74 -3.26 4.68 15.62
CA ASP A 74 -4.16 5.83 15.68
C ASP A 74 -5.65 5.45 15.49
N ILE A 75 -5.96 4.19 15.13
CA ILE A 75 -7.32 3.69 14.89
C ILE A 75 -7.66 2.53 15.84
N HIS A 76 -8.42 2.84 16.89
CA HIS A 76 -8.70 1.91 17.99
C HIS A 76 -9.98 1.06 17.85
N ASP A 77 -10.95 1.49 17.04
CA ASP A 77 -12.28 0.87 16.92
C ASP A 77 -12.45 -0.02 15.67
N MET A 78 -11.41 -0.16 14.85
CA MET A 78 -11.45 -0.99 13.63
C MET A 78 -11.42 -2.48 13.96
N SER A 79 -12.35 -3.25 13.38
CA SER A 79 -12.43 -4.70 13.58
C SER A 79 -11.25 -5.43 12.91
N GLU A 80 -10.84 -6.58 13.43
CA GLU A 80 -9.73 -7.35 12.86
C GLU A 80 -9.98 -7.78 11.40
N LYS A 81 -11.25 -8.07 11.06
CA LYS A 81 -11.66 -8.39 9.68
C LYS A 81 -11.49 -7.19 8.75
N ASP A 82 -11.86 -6.00 9.21
CA ASP A 82 -11.71 -4.77 8.44
C ASP A 82 -10.22 -4.39 8.28
N LYS A 83 -9.41 -4.64 9.32
CA LYS A 83 -7.95 -4.45 9.24
C LYS A 83 -7.35 -5.34 8.17
N LEU A 84 -7.68 -6.64 8.18
CA LEU A 84 -7.19 -7.59 7.18
C LEU A 84 -7.66 -7.22 5.77
N PHE A 85 -8.94 -6.89 5.61
CA PHE A 85 -9.49 -6.47 4.32
C PHE A 85 -8.75 -5.25 3.77
N THR A 86 -8.59 -4.21 4.59
CA THR A 86 -7.91 -2.98 4.19
C THR A 86 -6.43 -3.21 3.88
N PHE A 87 -5.77 -4.07 4.65
CA PHE A 87 -4.39 -4.50 4.40
C PHE A 87 -4.25 -5.19 3.03
N MET A 88 -5.16 -6.11 2.70
CA MET A 88 -5.13 -6.79 1.40
C MET A 88 -5.46 -5.86 0.23
N GLU A 89 -6.35 -4.88 0.44
CA GLU A 89 -6.69 -3.89 -0.59
C GLU A 89 -5.53 -2.95 -0.93
N GLY A 90 -4.71 -2.56 0.05
CA GLY A 90 -3.54 -1.72 -0.21
C GLY A 90 -2.34 -2.45 -0.83
N LEU A 91 -2.35 -3.78 -0.92
CA LEU A 91 -1.28 -4.56 -1.54
C LEU A 91 -1.35 -4.56 -3.08
N LYS A 92 -0.18 -4.66 -3.72
CA LYS A 92 -0.08 -4.92 -5.17
C LYS A 92 -0.82 -6.21 -5.53
N PRO A 93 -1.42 -6.31 -6.75
CA PRO A 93 -2.22 -7.46 -7.15
C PRO A 93 -1.51 -8.81 -7.00
N TRP A 94 -0.22 -8.89 -7.37
CA TRP A 94 0.56 -10.12 -7.25
C TRP A 94 0.71 -10.59 -5.80
N ALA A 95 0.92 -9.66 -4.86
CA ALA A 95 1.05 -9.95 -3.44
C ALA A 95 -0.30 -10.39 -2.85
N ARG A 96 -1.38 -9.72 -3.24
CA ARG A 96 -2.75 -10.08 -2.82
C ARG A 96 -3.09 -11.53 -3.22
N ILE A 97 -2.78 -11.92 -4.46
CA ILE A 97 -2.99 -13.28 -4.97
C ILE A 97 -2.17 -14.30 -4.17
N GLU A 98 -0.91 -13.99 -3.87
CA GLU A 98 -0.07 -14.90 -3.08
C GLU A 98 -0.65 -15.10 -1.67
N LEU A 99 -1.10 -14.04 -1.01
CA LEU A 99 -1.74 -14.12 0.31
C LEU A 99 -3.03 -14.95 0.28
N GLN A 100 -3.83 -14.81 -0.79
CA GLN A 100 -5.03 -15.63 -0.99
C GLN A 100 -4.67 -17.11 -1.15
N CYS A 101 -3.60 -17.42 -1.88
CA CYS A 101 -3.09 -18.79 -2.04
C CYS A 101 -2.59 -19.39 -0.72
N GLN A 102 -2.04 -18.56 0.17
CA GLN A 102 -1.64 -18.96 1.52
C GLN A 102 -2.83 -19.11 2.49
N ARG A 103 -4.06 -18.81 2.05
CA ARG A 103 -5.31 -18.93 2.83
C ARG A 103 -5.24 -18.21 4.18
N VAL A 104 -4.63 -17.03 4.18
CA VAL A 104 -4.47 -16.22 5.39
C VAL A 104 -5.84 -15.75 5.88
N THR A 105 -6.10 -15.93 7.18
CA THR A 105 -7.36 -15.53 7.83
C THR A 105 -7.18 -14.46 8.90
N ASP A 106 -5.94 -14.22 9.33
CA ASP A 106 -5.61 -13.28 10.40
C ASP A 106 -4.62 -12.21 9.91
N LEU A 107 -4.69 -11.02 10.49
CA LEU A 107 -3.79 -9.92 10.15
C LEU A 107 -2.32 -10.26 10.46
N GLY A 108 -2.05 -10.86 11.62
CA GLY A 108 -0.68 -11.25 12.01
C GLY A 108 -0.07 -12.24 11.03
N SER A 109 -0.85 -13.27 10.65
CA SER A 109 -0.48 -14.24 9.62
C SER A 109 -0.22 -13.56 8.27
N ALA A 110 -0.99 -12.53 7.92
CA ALA A 110 -0.81 -11.75 6.69
C ALA A 110 0.49 -10.95 6.70
N MET A 111 0.79 -10.28 7.82
CA MET A 111 2.04 -9.52 7.97
C MET A 111 3.26 -10.43 7.87
N THR A 112 3.26 -11.57 8.57
CA THR A 112 4.37 -12.53 8.49
C THR A 112 4.50 -13.14 7.09
N ALA A 113 3.39 -13.42 6.40
CA ALA A 113 3.41 -13.88 5.02
C ALA A 113 4.03 -12.83 4.08
N VAL A 114 3.64 -11.57 4.23
CA VAL A 114 4.16 -10.43 3.47
C VAL A 114 5.65 -10.20 3.73
N GLU A 115 6.12 -10.36 4.97
CA GLU A 115 7.55 -10.24 5.27
C GLU A 115 8.40 -11.36 4.65
N ARG A 116 7.83 -12.57 4.52
CA ARG A 116 8.47 -13.71 3.81
C ARG A 116 8.46 -13.54 2.30
N LEU A 117 7.51 -12.75 1.79
CA LEU A 117 7.44 -12.34 0.40
C LEU A 117 8.58 -11.36 0.13
N THR A 118 9.75 -11.89 -0.19
CA THR A 118 10.84 -11.11 -0.78
C THR A 118 10.31 -10.40 -2.03
N ASP A 119 10.74 -9.15 -2.28
CA ASP A 119 10.31 -8.32 -3.42
C ASP A 119 10.71 -8.96 -4.78
N PHE A 120 10.02 -10.04 -5.18
CA PHE A 120 10.20 -10.80 -6.43
C PHE A 120 10.01 -9.92 -7.67
N ALA A 121 9.36 -8.77 -7.51
CA ALA A 121 9.21 -7.78 -8.58
C ALA A 121 10.56 -7.15 -9.00
N SER A 122 11.57 -7.14 -8.11
CA SER A 122 12.88 -6.56 -8.42
C SER A 122 13.74 -7.46 -9.32
N GLU A 123 13.51 -8.78 -9.32
CA GLU A 123 14.21 -9.71 -10.23
C GLU A 123 13.76 -9.57 -11.69
N THR A 124 12.46 -9.34 -11.95
CA THR A 124 11.94 -9.31 -13.34
C THR A 124 12.37 -8.08 -14.15
N ARG A 125 12.90 -7.03 -13.52
CA ARG A 125 13.51 -5.89 -14.24
C ARG A 125 14.96 -6.10 -14.62
N ARG A 126 15.72 -6.95 -13.91
CA ARG A 126 17.13 -7.20 -14.25
C ARG A 126 17.29 -8.07 -15.48
N ASP A 127 16.34 -8.97 -15.73
CA ASP A 127 16.39 -9.88 -16.88
C ASP A 127 16.04 -9.22 -18.22
N ARG A 128 15.36 -8.06 -18.19
CA ARG A 128 15.00 -7.31 -19.41
C ARG A 128 16.08 -6.34 -19.90
N GLN A 129 17.19 -6.19 -19.17
CA GLN A 129 18.32 -5.34 -19.54
C GLN A 129 19.50 -6.10 -20.18
N MET A 130 19.41 -7.43 -20.32
CA MET A 130 20.45 -8.28 -20.93
C MET A 130 20.08 -8.80 -22.33
N THR A 131 19.50 -7.96 -23.19
CA THR A 131 19.52 -8.23 -24.64
C THR A 131 20.40 -7.19 -25.34
N PRO A 132 21.60 -7.55 -25.84
CA PRO A 132 22.38 -6.64 -26.67
C PRO A 132 21.64 -6.44 -28.00
N SER A 133 21.18 -5.21 -28.25
CA SER A 133 20.59 -4.82 -29.53
C SER A 133 21.63 -5.03 -30.66
N PRO A 134 21.30 -5.71 -31.77
CA PRO A 134 22.21 -5.80 -32.91
C PRO A 134 22.30 -4.43 -33.58
N VAL A 135 23.52 -3.91 -33.68
CA VAL A 135 23.85 -2.71 -34.46
C VAL A 135 23.71 -3.03 -35.94
N GLN A 136 22.80 -2.36 -36.65
CA GLN A 136 22.86 -2.27 -38.12
C GLN A 136 22.54 -0.85 -38.61
N ASN A 137 23.47 -0.34 -39.42
CA ASN A 137 23.47 0.96 -40.06
C ASN A 137 22.69 0.96 -41.39
N LYS A 138 22.28 2.18 -41.79
CA LYS A 138 21.95 2.72 -43.14
C LYS A 138 20.47 2.80 -43.60
N ALA A 139 20.05 4.06 -43.69
CA ALA A 139 19.53 4.79 -44.87
C ALA A 139 18.28 4.31 -45.64
N GLY A 140 17.22 5.12 -45.54
CA GLY A 140 16.45 5.69 -46.66
C GLY A 140 15.49 4.80 -47.46
N GLY A 141 14.20 5.17 -47.54
CA GLY A 141 13.31 4.75 -48.62
C GLY A 141 11.84 4.58 -48.28
N ALA A 142 10.96 5.09 -49.12
CA ALA A 142 9.53 5.36 -48.92
C ALA A 142 8.54 4.16 -48.84
N LYS A 143 7.44 4.41 -48.10
CA LYS A 143 5.99 4.10 -48.31
C LYS A 143 5.55 2.71 -48.82
N SER A 144 4.61 2.06 -48.10
CA SER A 144 3.33 1.58 -48.67
C SER A 144 2.33 1.03 -47.63
N PHE A 145 1.12 1.59 -47.68
CA PHE A 145 -0.24 1.09 -47.42
C PHE A 145 -0.58 -0.16 -46.56
N ARG A 146 -1.38 0.13 -45.52
CA ARG A 146 -2.71 -0.44 -45.17
C ARG A 146 -2.89 -1.97 -45.12
N SER A 147 -3.22 -2.47 -43.92
CA SER A 147 -4.47 -3.22 -43.71
C SER A 147 -4.87 -3.28 -42.23
N LYS A 148 -6.11 -2.82 -41.95
CA LYS A 148 -6.88 -3.16 -40.77
C LYS A 148 -7.31 -4.62 -40.91
N SER A 149 -7.02 -5.45 -39.92
CA SER A 149 -7.74 -6.70 -39.69
C SER A 149 -8.06 -6.80 -38.21
N ASN A 150 -9.36 -6.80 -37.94
CA ASN A 150 -9.97 -6.99 -36.63
C ASN A 150 -10.30 -8.48 -36.50
N ARG A 151 -9.68 -9.17 -35.55
CA ARG A 151 -9.96 -10.52 -35.01
C ARG A 151 -8.91 -10.71 -33.92
N VAL A 152 -9.25 -10.97 -32.67
CA VAL A 152 -9.60 -12.25 -32.03
C VAL A 152 -9.87 -11.83 -30.57
N GLY A 153 -10.97 -12.21 -29.93
CA GLY A 153 -11.23 -13.57 -29.47
C GLY A 153 -10.70 -13.71 -28.04
N GLU A 154 -11.58 -14.16 -27.17
CA GLU A 154 -11.32 -14.55 -25.79
C GLU A 154 -10.04 -15.39 -25.70
N THR A 155 -9.14 -15.04 -24.79
CA THR A 155 -8.13 -15.97 -24.26
C THR A 155 -8.01 -15.71 -22.77
N GLU A 156 -8.65 -16.61 -22.04
CA GLU A 156 -8.32 -16.98 -20.66
C GLU A 156 -6.79 -16.97 -20.50
N SER A 157 -6.27 -16.26 -19.50
CA SER A 157 -4.84 -16.25 -19.18
C SER A 157 -4.44 -17.59 -18.54
N PRO A 158 -3.69 -18.48 -19.21
CA PRO A 158 -3.24 -19.74 -18.64
C PRO A 158 -1.71 -19.65 -18.50
N THR A 159 -1.22 -18.75 -17.66
CA THR A 159 0.24 -18.54 -17.53
C THR A 159 0.74 -18.42 -16.10
N LEU A 160 -0.13 -18.56 -15.10
CA LEU A 160 0.27 -18.61 -13.68
C LEU A 160 0.23 -20.02 -13.08
N SER A 161 -0.13 -21.04 -13.87
CA SER A 161 -0.17 -22.44 -13.42
C SER A 161 1.11 -23.24 -13.73
N LEU A 162 2.07 -22.70 -14.50
CA LEU A 162 3.21 -23.49 -15.00
C LEU A 162 4.50 -23.42 -14.16
N VAL A 163 4.60 -22.55 -13.15
CA VAL A 163 5.83 -22.46 -12.33
C VAL A 163 5.73 -23.30 -11.05
N ARG A 164 4.53 -23.77 -10.67
CA ARG A 164 4.32 -24.57 -9.45
C ARG A 164 4.60 -26.07 -9.60
N ARG A 165 5.18 -26.53 -10.72
CA ARG A 165 5.40 -27.97 -10.99
C ARG A 165 6.86 -28.42 -11.03
N ALA A 166 7.80 -27.59 -10.56
CA ALA A 166 9.23 -27.93 -10.53
C ALA A 166 9.82 -28.14 -9.11
N VAL A 167 9.03 -28.05 -8.03
CA VAL A 167 9.48 -28.29 -6.64
C VAL A 167 8.71 -29.45 -6.00
N GLN A 168 8.47 -30.52 -6.77
CA GLN A 168 8.06 -31.82 -6.23
C GLN A 168 8.75 -32.97 -6.99
N ALA A 169 9.96 -32.72 -7.52
CA ALA A 169 10.86 -33.76 -8.00
C ALA A 169 11.74 -34.22 -6.83
N GLY A 170 11.18 -35.10 -6.00
CA GLY A 170 11.83 -35.65 -4.82
C GLY A 170 11.35 -37.06 -4.51
N ALA A 171 11.58 -38.01 -5.42
CA ALA A 171 11.58 -39.45 -5.11
C ALA A 171 12.43 -40.20 -6.14
N SER A 172 13.57 -40.72 -5.67
CA SER A 172 14.54 -41.54 -6.42
C SER A 172 14.02 -42.98 -6.62
N PRO A 173 14.54 -43.74 -7.61
CA PRO A 173 13.93 -44.97 -8.12
C PRO A 173 14.40 -46.23 -7.39
N ARG A 174 13.55 -47.25 -7.30
CA ARG A 174 14.02 -48.63 -7.10
C ARG A 174 13.38 -49.61 -8.07
N ARG A 175 14.29 -50.43 -8.60
CA ARG A 175 14.25 -51.35 -9.73
C ARG A 175 13.27 -52.51 -9.52
N THR A 176 12.65 -52.91 -10.62
CA THR A 176 12.20 -54.27 -10.90
C THR A 176 13.42 -55.17 -11.09
N ASP A 177 13.46 -56.32 -10.42
CA ASP A 177 14.15 -57.50 -10.95
C ASP A 177 13.40 -58.78 -10.56
N ARG A 178 13.30 -59.64 -11.57
CA ARG A 178 12.71 -60.98 -11.69
C ARG A 178 11.20 -61.20 -11.66
#